data_AF-A0A9N8WGE6-F1
#
_entry.id   AF-A0A9N8WGE6-F1
#
_cell.length_a   1.000
_cell.length_b   1.000
_cell.length_c   1.000
_cell.angle_alpha   90.00
_cell.angle_beta   90.00
_cell.angle_gamma   90.00
#
_symmetry.space_group_name_H-M   'P 1'
#
loop_
_entity.id
_entity.type
_entity.pdbx_description
1 polymer ?
#
loop_
_entity_poly.entity_id
_entity_poly.type
_entity_poly.pdbx_seq_one_letter_code
_entity_poly.pdbx_strand_id
1 'polypeptide(L)'
;MLESDRFVPDKCIDFQNVFQNLSARQSITLPHLGQKPKYFAENYQGNLLLVTRQMIDIWDMISADSDRSIKRVLSGPMGVDKSYIIYFLAAKAYVEGWLMLYIADASELCRNTSEEAGRVICEYFLTLNKNILTGAEFKLLMENEKDVDCSFSNIARRILGELLKQVYRKTLLIIDEHGALFEKDPVPERLHILGPLMNLTFWTGHHKGVCVIFTGTAHAKYEMVYMKSGMSQWWMHPLLSKPGIKEEAITVTNCVPRELMHLVKYVQDLDPNTTDVCDFQKVLKRFEKDRVDRILVISQNYYNSLYKNEKIRYYDSLTSMFLPSKSIVHFEWKFLDLGLIYRYMGPQDMDVHYFPLCPSARKALLKVYMSFDLPENIKHQLNIGSLNEDQFEEALFNRLVCKSGKAIQFNTTDLNNNNKSIVTLQFDDYAVINSSDLSLGPDFDRVLSRSFDRYPRFDYMLGPIFIQVSISDFVTHNSKPTKSIRKAFERMSAQAGISQMQINGRNQIEMYLDEIYGPGHSATIDLQNRFVVIRNDTCVPGFRIVYIRGSPGIPNHSRKVREFPDVAHVTFEEIAEQLFRNIV
;
A
#
# COMPACT_ATOMS: atom_id res chain seq x y z
N MET A 1 39.61 -18.58 12.55
CA MET A 1 38.58 -17.53 12.28
C MET A 1 39.20 -16.14 12.20
N LEU A 2 40.01 -15.69 13.17
CA LEU A 2 40.64 -14.35 13.12
C LEU A 2 41.62 -14.17 11.95
N GLU A 3 42.25 -15.25 11.49
CA GLU A 3 43.16 -15.29 10.33
C GLU A 3 42.44 -15.54 8.99
N SER A 4 41.11 -15.66 8.99
CA SER A 4 40.34 -15.88 7.76
C SER A 4 40.14 -14.55 7.02
N ASP A 5 40.45 -14.53 5.73
CA ASP A 5 40.13 -13.40 4.82
C ASP A 5 38.68 -13.44 4.32
N ARG A 6 37.93 -14.49 4.67
CA ARG A 6 36.52 -14.64 4.31
C ARG A 6 35.68 -13.59 5.05
N PHE A 7 34.84 -12.86 4.30
CA PHE A 7 33.94 -11.80 4.78
C PHE A 7 34.65 -10.57 5.39
N VAL A 8 35.93 -10.34 5.10
CA VAL A 8 36.63 -9.16 5.60
C VAL A 8 36.05 -7.89 4.95
N PRO A 9 35.66 -6.87 5.74
CA PRO A 9 35.23 -5.58 5.21
C PRO A 9 36.42 -4.79 4.65
N ASP A 10 36.14 -3.87 3.74
CA ASP A 10 37.09 -2.85 3.29
C ASP A 10 37.53 -1.96 4.47
N LYS A 11 38.61 -1.20 4.28
CA LYS A 11 39.20 -0.44 5.40
C LYS A 11 38.23 0.66 5.86
N CYS A 12 38.15 0.86 7.17
CA CYS A 12 37.28 1.89 7.77
C CYS A 12 37.52 3.30 7.16
N ILE A 13 38.75 3.63 6.77
CA ILE A 13 39.07 4.90 6.10
C ILE A 13 38.34 5.08 4.76
N ASP A 14 38.11 4.00 4.01
CA ASP A 14 37.41 4.05 2.72
C ASP A 14 35.94 4.41 2.94
N PHE A 15 35.33 3.86 3.99
CA PHE A 15 33.98 4.22 4.39
C PHE A 15 33.89 5.64 4.98
N GLN A 16 34.87 6.06 5.79
CA GLN A 16 34.94 7.43 6.32
C GLN A 16 34.92 8.47 5.20
N ASN A 17 35.72 8.25 4.15
CA ASN A 17 35.76 9.13 2.98
C ASN A 17 34.41 9.21 2.27
N VAL A 18 33.69 8.08 2.16
CA VAL A 18 32.37 8.03 1.52
C VAL A 18 31.30 8.76 2.35
N PHE A 19 31.41 8.76 3.67
CA PHE A 19 30.45 9.38 4.57
C PHE A 19 30.75 10.83 4.97
N GLN A 20 31.87 11.40 4.52
CA GLN A 20 32.18 12.82 4.73
C GLN A 20 31.16 13.72 4.00
N ASN A 21 30.60 14.69 4.73
CA ASN A 21 29.62 15.66 4.22
C ASN A 21 28.37 15.02 3.56
N LEU A 22 27.94 13.87 4.09
CA LEU A 22 26.81 13.13 3.55
C LEU A 22 25.53 13.98 3.59
N SER A 23 24.84 14.09 2.46
CA SER A 23 23.53 14.74 2.37
C SER A 23 22.51 13.86 1.66
N ALA A 24 21.23 14.09 1.95
CA ALA A 24 20.16 13.40 1.23
C ALA A 24 20.24 13.74 -0.27
N ARG A 25 19.92 12.77 -1.12
CA ARG A 25 19.97 12.83 -2.60
C ARG A 25 21.38 12.71 -3.20
N GLN A 26 22.40 12.48 -2.38
CA GLN A 26 23.75 12.19 -2.86
C GLN A 26 23.86 10.72 -3.28
N SER A 27 24.46 10.46 -4.45
CA SER A 27 24.84 9.11 -4.85
C SER A 27 26.25 8.82 -4.33
N ILE A 28 26.42 7.69 -3.66
CA ILE A 28 27.69 7.24 -3.07
C ILE A 28 28.02 5.84 -3.55
N THR A 29 29.30 5.51 -3.68
CA THR A 29 29.71 4.12 -3.89
C THR A 29 30.10 3.54 -2.55
N LEU A 30 29.30 2.62 -2.02
CA LEU A 30 29.61 2.00 -0.72
C LEU A 30 30.73 0.98 -0.86
N PRO A 31 31.75 1.01 0.04
CA PRO A 31 32.71 -0.08 0.16
C PRO A 31 32.04 -1.37 0.66
N HIS A 32 32.76 -2.47 0.57
CA HIS A 32 32.28 -3.80 0.91
C HIS A 32 32.34 -4.05 2.42
N LEU A 33 31.22 -4.42 3.06
CA LEU A 33 31.17 -4.77 4.48
C LEU A 33 31.47 -6.25 4.78
N GLY A 34 32.03 -6.97 3.81
CA GLY A 34 32.29 -8.41 3.94
C GLY A 34 31.10 -9.29 3.54
N GLN A 35 29.88 -8.79 3.71
CA GLN A 35 28.64 -9.41 3.24
C GLN A 35 27.91 -8.46 2.29
N LYS A 36 27.05 -9.02 1.42
CA LYS A 36 26.20 -8.25 0.51
C LYS A 36 24.74 -8.66 0.73
N PRO A 37 23.79 -7.70 0.75
CA PRO A 37 22.39 -8.05 0.74
C PRO A 37 22.02 -8.91 -0.47
N LYS A 38 20.95 -9.70 -0.33
CA LYS A 38 20.44 -10.54 -1.41
C LYS A 38 20.08 -9.67 -2.62
N TYR A 39 20.56 -10.03 -3.80
CA TYR A 39 20.43 -9.26 -5.05
C TYR A 39 21.15 -7.90 -5.08
N PHE A 40 22.01 -7.59 -4.10
CA PHE A 40 22.80 -6.37 -4.11
C PHE A 40 23.78 -6.35 -5.30
N ALA A 41 23.74 -5.29 -6.09
CA ALA A 41 24.44 -5.13 -7.37
C ALA A 41 23.95 -6.03 -8.52
N GLU A 42 22.98 -6.91 -8.31
CA GLU A 42 22.31 -7.65 -9.39
C GLU A 42 21.16 -6.80 -9.92
N ASN A 43 21.35 -6.20 -11.11
CA ASN A 43 20.42 -5.29 -11.80
C ASN A 43 20.40 -3.81 -11.32
N TYR A 44 21.25 -3.43 -10.36
CA TYR A 44 21.51 -2.04 -9.94
C TYR A 44 22.89 -1.57 -10.44
N GLN A 45 23.19 -0.27 -10.37
CA GLN A 45 24.45 0.37 -10.79
C GLN A 45 25.70 -0.06 -9.96
N GLY A 46 25.88 -1.36 -9.71
CA GLY A 46 26.96 -1.89 -8.87
C GLY A 46 26.78 -1.53 -7.40
N ASN A 47 27.87 -1.07 -6.75
CA ASN A 47 27.88 -0.62 -5.35
C ASN A 47 27.38 0.83 -5.16
N LEU A 48 26.81 1.45 -6.20
CA LEU A 48 26.24 2.79 -6.09
C LEU A 48 24.94 2.74 -5.27
N LEU A 49 24.83 3.62 -4.28
CA LEU A 49 23.69 3.80 -3.40
C LEU A 49 23.23 5.26 -3.45
N LEU A 50 21.93 5.50 -3.62
CA LEU A 50 21.36 6.81 -3.35
C LEU A 50 21.07 6.96 -1.85
N VAL A 51 21.71 7.96 -1.22
CA VAL A 51 21.42 8.33 0.17
C VAL A 51 20.04 8.99 0.23
N THR A 52 19.09 8.33 0.89
CA THR A 52 17.74 8.87 1.08
C THR A 52 17.65 9.70 2.36
N ARG A 53 16.67 10.59 2.44
CA ARG A 53 16.39 11.32 3.69
C ARG A 53 16.00 10.37 4.82
N GLN A 54 15.26 9.31 4.49
CA GLN A 54 14.90 8.26 5.44
C GLN A 54 16.13 7.54 6.02
N MET A 55 17.14 7.23 5.19
CA MET A 55 18.40 6.66 5.69
C MET A 55 19.07 7.58 6.71
N ILE A 56 19.09 8.90 6.44
CA ILE A 56 19.63 9.90 7.37
C ILE A 56 18.76 10.01 8.62
N ASP A 57 17.43 10.12 8.48
CA ASP A 57 16.54 10.27 9.63
C ASP A 57 16.54 9.02 10.53
N ILE A 58 16.61 7.81 9.94
CA ILE A 58 16.77 6.57 10.71
C ILE A 58 18.14 6.55 11.38
N TRP A 59 19.20 6.94 10.67
CA TRP A 59 20.53 7.04 11.24
C TRP A 59 20.56 7.99 12.44
N ASP A 60 20.09 9.23 12.27
CA ASP A 60 20.02 10.26 13.30
C ASP A 60 19.18 9.78 14.50
N MET A 61 18.09 9.05 14.24
CA MET A 61 17.27 8.45 15.30
C MET A 61 18.04 7.39 16.09
N ILE A 62 18.77 6.49 15.42
CA ILE A 62 19.47 5.38 16.10
C ILE A 62 20.81 5.82 16.72
N SER A 63 21.45 6.84 16.15
CA SER A 63 22.71 7.40 16.62
C SER A 63 22.53 8.42 17.74
N ALA A 64 21.34 9.01 17.90
CA ALA A 64 21.03 9.85 19.04
C ALA A 64 21.18 9.08 20.36
N ASP A 65 21.62 9.77 21.41
CA ASP A 65 21.70 9.17 22.73
C ASP A 65 20.29 8.89 23.25
N SER A 66 20.03 7.63 23.58
CA SER A 66 18.75 7.17 24.10
C SER A 66 18.92 6.59 25.49
N ASP A 67 17.97 6.87 26.38
CA ASP A 67 17.91 6.21 27.69
C ASP A 67 17.42 4.76 27.60
N ARG A 68 17.07 4.28 26.40
CA ARG A 68 16.51 2.95 26.18
C ARG A 68 17.08 2.29 24.92
N SER A 69 16.97 0.97 24.86
CA SER A 69 17.29 0.22 23.65
C SER A 69 16.32 0.57 22.51
N ILE A 70 16.87 0.75 21.31
CA ILE A 70 16.12 1.04 20.09
C ILE A 70 15.88 -0.27 19.36
N LYS A 71 14.62 -0.59 19.11
CA LYS A 71 14.20 -1.83 18.43
C LYS A 71 13.30 -1.45 17.28
N ARG A 72 13.66 -1.85 16.08
CA ARG A 72 12.92 -1.54 14.86
C ARG A 72 12.82 -2.77 14.00
N VAL A 73 11.72 -2.83 13.27
CA VAL A 73 11.58 -3.77 12.16
C VAL A 73 11.22 -2.95 10.94
N LEU A 74 12.08 -3.02 9.93
CA LEU A 74 11.82 -2.41 8.64
C LEU A 74 10.90 -3.34 7.87
N SER A 75 9.63 -2.98 7.89
CA SER A 75 8.56 -3.65 7.18
C SER A 75 8.25 -2.91 5.89
N GLY A 76 7.85 -3.67 4.87
CA GLY A 76 7.33 -3.12 3.63
C GLY A 76 7.31 -4.17 2.52
N PRO A 77 6.63 -3.87 1.39
CA PRO A 77 6.56 -4.76 0.24
C PRO A 77 7.94 -5.20 -0.28
N MET A 78 7.99 -6.29 -1.03
CA MET A 78 9.22 -6.71 -1.71
C MET A 78 9.70 -5.60 -2.67
N GLY A 79 10.99 -5.23 -2.58
CA GLY A 79 11.62 -4.24 -3.46
C GLY A 79 11.48 -2.77 -3.04
N VAL A 80 11.14 -2.50 -1.78
CA VAL A 80 11.18 -1.13 -1.22
C VAL A 80 12.53 -0.75 -0.59
N ASP A 81 13.64 -1.30 -1.10
CA ASP A 81 15.03 -0.97 -0.71
C ASP A 81 15.39 -1.17 0.78
N LYS A 82 14.64 -2.01 1.51
CA LYS A 82 14.89 -2.29 2.94
C LYS A 82 16.32 -2.78 3.19
N SER A 83 16.79 -3.70 2.36
CA SER A 83 18.15 -4.23 2.37
C SER A 83 19.23 -3.17 2.12
N TYR A 84 18.94 -2.18 1.27
CA TYR A 84 19.85 -1.05 1.02
C TYR A 84 19.90 -0.09 2.22
N ILE A 85 18.76 0.17 2.87
CA ILE A 85 18.69 0.98 4.09
C ILE A 85 19.54 0.35 5.20
N ILE A 86 19.35 -0.94 5.47
CA ILE A 86 20.14 -1.57 6.54
C ILE A 86 21.63 -1.68 6.19
N TYR A 87 21.98 -1.87 4.92
CA TYR A 87 23.38 -1.91 4.51
C TYR A 87 24.04 -0.55 4.72
N PHE A 88 23.33 0.54 4.44
CA PHE A 88 23.74 1.90 4.78
C PHE A 88 23.94 2.08 6.29
N LEU A 89 22.99 1.65 7.13
CA LEU A 89 23.08 1.77 8.58
C LEU A 89 24.24 0.94 9.16
N ALA A 90 24.42 -0.29 8.66
CA ALA A 90 25.54 -1.15 9.01
C ALA A 90 26.88 -0.48 8.67
N ALA A 91 26.99 0.14 7.49
CA ALA A 91 28.21 0.82 7.05
C ALA A 91 28.54 2.04 7.91
N LYS A 92 27.52 2.82 8.29
CA LYS A 92 27.67 3.95 9.22
C LYS A 92 28.13 3.50 10.60
N ALA A 93 27.51 2.47 11.17
CA ALA A 93 27.89 1.94 12.48
C ALA A 93 29.32 1.37 12.48
N TYR A 94 29.73 0.69 11.40
CA TYR A 94 31.09 0.20 11.22
C TYR A 94 32.11 1.35 11.27
N VAL A 95 31.83 2.47 10.59
CA VAL A 95 32.70 3.65 10.58
C VAL A 95 32.81 4.32 11.94
N GLU A 96 31.71 4.37 12.69
CA GLU A 96 31.71 4.94 14.03
C GLU A 96 32.27 3.99 15.10
N GLY A 97 32.72 2.79 14.72
CA GLY A 97 33.34 1.83 15.63
C GLY A 97 32.35 1.21 16.63
N TRP A 98 31.07 1.16 16.27
CA TRP A 98 30.05 0.48 17.08
C TRP A 98 30.29 -1.03 17.04
N LEU A 99 30.00 -1.71 18.16
CA LEU A 99 30.09 -3.16 18.19
C LEU A 99 28.87 -3.75 17.46
N MET A 100 29.07 -4.47 16.36
CA MET A 100 27.96 -4.81 15.47
C MET A 100 27.90 -6.27 15.03
N LEU A 101 26.69 -6.78 14.84
CA LEU A 101 26.46 -8.03 14.13
C LEU A 101 25.52 -7.72 12.97
N TYR A 102 26.01 -7.86 11.75
CA TYR A 102 25.22 -7.76 10.54
C TYR A 102 25.15 -9.14 9.87
N ILE A 103 23.95 -9.59 9.51
CA ILE A 103 23.72 -10.82 8.74
C ILE A 103 22.85 -10.45 7.55
N ALA A 104 23.38 -10.60 6.34
CA ALA A 104 22.75 -10.12 5.11
C ALA A 104 21.70 -11.09 4.52
N ASP A 105 21.68 -12.35 4.94
CA ASP A 105 20.62 -13.32 4.62
C ASP A 105 20.39 -14.21 5.85
N ALA A 106 19.26 -14.04 6.54
CA ALA A 106 18.95 -14.83 7.73
C ALA A 106 18.81 -16.34 7.44
N SER A 107 18.62 -16.75 6.18
CA SER A 107 18.60 -18.18 5.83
C SER A 107 19.92 -18.89 6.12
N GLU A 108 21.03 -18.15 6.26
CA GLU A 108 22.31 -18.71 6.68
C GLU A 108 22.30 -19.26 8.10
N LEU A 109 21.34 -18.81 8.92
CA LEU A 109 21.11 -19.30 10.29
C LEU A 109 20.15 -20.49 10.33
N CYS A 110 19.51 -20.87 9.21
CA CYS A 110 18.61 -22.02 9.10
C CYS A 110 19.39 -23.36 9.07
N ARG A 111 20.21 -23.59 10.09
CA ARG A 111 21.09 -24.77 10.22
C ARG A 111 20.40 -25.90 10.97
N ASN A 112 21.01 -27.09 10.97
CA ASN A 112 20.44 -28.25 11.64
C ASN A 112 20.74 -28.22 13.14
N THR A 113 21.87 -27.65 13.54
CA THR A 113 22.31 -27.62 14.94
C THR A 113 22.63 -26.20 15.43
N SER A 114 22.54 -25.98 16.75
CA SER A 114 22.97 -24.73 17.39
C SER A 114 24.45 -24.45 17.17
N GLU A 115 25.27 -25.48 17.00
CA GLU A 115 26.71 -25.31 16.79
C GLU A 115 27.02 -24.73 15.42
N GLU A 116 26.34 -25.20 14.38
CA GLU A 116 26.47 -24.65 13.02
C GLU A 116 25.96 -23.20 12.94
N ALA A 117 24.79 -22.92 13.51
CA ALA A 117 24.27 -21.55 13.54
C ALA A 117 25.13 -20.62 14.42
N GLY A 118 25.66 -21.15 15.52
CA GLY A 118 26.61 -20.44 16.38
C GLY A 118 27.90 -20.07 15.65
N ARG A 119 28.42 -20.99 14.81
CA ARG A 119 29.62 -20.73 13.99
C ARG A 119 29.40 -19.56 13.05
N VAL A 120 28.26 -19.51 12.35
CA VAL A 120 27.89 -18.40 11.45
C VAL A 120 27.88 -17.07 12.20
N ILE A 121 27.23 -17.00 13.38
CA ILE A 121 27.20 -15.80 14.21
C ILE A 121 28.63 -15.36 14.61
N CYS A 122 29.45 -16.31 15.05
CA CYS A 122 30.82 -16.02 15.46
C CYS A 122 31.69 -15.53 14.29
N GLU A 123 31.52 -16.10 13.10
CA GLU A 123 32.27 -15.72 11.89
C GLU A 123 31.98 -14.28 11.50
N TYR A 124 30.71 -13.91 11.40
CA TYR A 124 30.35 -12.54 11.05
C TYR A 124 30.70 -11.54 12.14
N PHE A 125 30.44 -11.88 13.41
CA PHE A 125 30.75 -10.98 14.52
C PHE A 125 32.26 -10.72 14.63
N LEU A 126 33.10 -11.76 14.67
CA LEU A 126 34.54 -11.55 14.83
C LEU A 126 35.14 -10.82 13.62
N THR A 127 34.66 -11.09 12.41
CA THR A 127 35.22 -10.46 11.21
C THR A 127 34.95 -8.96 11.17
N LEU A 128 33.76 -8.51 11.58
CA LEU A 128 33.41 -7.09 11.66
C LEU A 128 34.10 -6.38 12.82
N ASN A 129 34.28 -7.06 13.96
CA ASN A 129 34.69 -6.40 15.21
C ASN A 129 36.13 -6.67 15.63
N LYS A 130 36.90 -7.52 14.93
CA LYS A 130 38.27 -7.94 15.37
C LYS A 130 39.20 -6.78 15.74
N ASN A 131 39.08 -5.65 15.05
CA ASN A 131 39.95 -4.49 15.26
C ASN A 131 39.50 -3.57 16.42
N ILE A 132 38.28 -3.78 16.94
CA ILE A 132 37.66 -2.91 17.95
C ILE A 132 37.25 -3.65 19.23
N LEU A 133 37.50 -4.97 19.28
CA LEU A 133 37.33 -5.78 20.48
C LEU A 133 38.49 -5.54 21.46
N THR A 134 38.14 -5.28 22.70
CA THR A 134 39.08 -5.13 23.81
C THR A 134 39.50 -6.49 24.36
N GLY A 135 40.62 -6.55 25.07
CA GLY A 135 41.07 -7.79 25.73
C GLY A 135 40.06 -8.34 26.75
N ALA A 136 39.29 -7.46 27.40
CA ALA A 136 38.22 -7.87 28.33
C ALA A 136 37.04 -8.52 27.60
N GLU A 137 36.63 -7.97 26.45
CA GLU A 137 35.57 -8.55 25.62
C GLU A 137 36.00 -9.88 25.00
N PHE A 138 37.27 -9.98 24.59
CA PHE A 138 37.83 -11.24 24.12
C PHE A 138 37.85 -12.30 25.23
N LYS A 139 38.25 -11.90 26.44
CA LYS A 139 38.20 -12.79 27.61
C LYS A 139 36.78 -13.25 27.92
N LEU A 140 35.78 -12.37 27.80
CA LEU A 140 34.37 -12.74 27.97
C LEU A 140 33.93 -13.81 26.97
N LEU A 141 34.40 -13.75 25.72
CA LEU A 141 34.13 -14.79 24.72
C LEU A 141 34.77 -16.14 25.07
N MET A 142 35.91 -16.11 25.79
CA MET A 142 36.73 -17.28 26.11
C MET A 142 36.56 -17.80 27.56
N GLU A 143 35.78 -17.13 28.41
CA GLU A 143 35.64 -17.45 29.83
C GLU A 143 34.95 -18.81 30.03
N ASN A 144 35.74 -19.89 30.19
CA ASN A 144 35.42 -21.29 30.56
C ASN A 144 36.30 -22.32 29.84
N GLU A 145 37.49 -21.94 29.32
CA GLU A 145 38.52 -22.85 28.76
C GLU A 145 38.93 -24.05 29.65
N LYS A 146 38.41 -24.17 30.87
CA LYS A 146 38.63 -25.32 31.76
C LYS A 146 37.70 -26.51 31.48
N ASP A 147 36.62 -26.32 30.72
CA ASP A 147 35.80 -27.42 30.20
C ASP A 147 36.12 -27.63 28.71
N VAL A 148 36.19 -28.90 28.31
CA VAL A 148 36.70 -29.40 27.02
C VAL A 148 35.85 -28.96 25.80
N ASP A 149 34.76 -28.22 25.99
CA ASP A 149 33.85 -27.77 24.92
C ASP A 149 33.83 -26.24 24.76
N CYS A 150 34.81 -25.71 24.04
CA CYS A 150 34.75 -24.37 23.45
C CYS A 150 33.81 -24.40 22.22
N SER A 151 32.51 -24.50 22.47
CA SER A 151 31.50 -24.61 21.41
C SER A 151 31.08 -23.24 20.87
N PHE A 152 30.95 -23.13 19.55
CA PHE A 152 30.48 -21.91 18.88
C PHE A 152 29.09 -21.48 19.34
N SER A 153 28.24 -22.43 19.71
CA SER A 153 26.93 -22.15 20.31
C SER A 153 27.03 -21.36 21.63
N ASN A 154 28.03 -21.66 22.47
CA ASN A 154 28.26 -20.91 23.71
C ASN A 154 28.79 -19.51 23.44
N ILE A 155 29.72 -19.37 22.49
CA ILE A 155 30.28 -18.07 22.09
C ILE A 155 29.18 -17.19 21.50
N ALA A 156 28.36 -17.71 20.58
CA ALA A 156 27.23 -17.01 19.99
C ALA A 156 26.20 -16.54 21.03
N ARG A 157 25.94 -17.36 22.05
CA ARG A 157 25.07 -17.00 23.18
C ARG A 157 25.61 -15.79 23.95
N ARG A 158 26.92 -15.68 24.14
CA ARG A 158 27.55 -14.49 24.78
C ARG A 158 27.54 -13.27 23.89
N ILE A 159 27.74 -13.45 22.59
CA ILE A 159 27.62 -12.37 21.61
C ILE A 159 26.22 -11.74 21.69
N LEU A 160 25.17 -12.55 21.58
CA LEU A 160 23.77 -12.08 21.60
C LEU A 160 23.29 -11.66 23.01
N GLY A 161 23.76 -12.35 24.04
CA GLY A 161 23.28 -12.20 25.41
C GLY A 161 23.98 -11.08 26.20
N GLU A 162 25.25 -10.79 25.88
CA GLU A 162 26.11 -9.95 26.72
C GLU A 162 26.78 -8.85 25.91
N LEU A 163 27.55 -9.19 24.86
CA LEU A 163 28.32 -8.19 24.10
C LEU A 163 27.42 -7.20 23.35
N LEU A 164 26.39 -7.69 22.65
CA LEU A 164 25.41 -6.84 21.98
C LEU A 164 24.40 -6.20 22.95
N LYS A 165 24.59 -6.35 24.26
CA LYS A 165 23.77 -5.73 25.31
C LYS A 165 24.56 -4.77 26.22
N GLN A 166 25.74 -4.36 25.80
CA GLN A 166 26.56 -3.43 26.57
C GLN A 166 25.85 -2.08 26.78
N VAL A 167 25.97 -1.55 27.99
CA VAL A 167 25.36 -0.26 28.38
C VAL A 167 26.26 0.92 28.04
N TYR A 168 27.58 0.72 28.11
CA TYR A 168 28.58 1.78 27.99
C TYR A 168 29.09 1.99 26.55
N ARG A 169 28.65 1.16 25.60
CA ARG A 169 29.07 1.19 24.20
C ARG A 169 27.84 1.06 23.31
N LYS A 170 27.81 1.81 22.21
CA LYS A 170 26.77 1.64 21.18
C LYS A 170 26.99 0.33 20.43
N THR A 171 25.91 -0.43 20.29
CA THR A 171 25.88 -1.74 19.64
C THR A 171 24.76 -1.79 18.61
N LEU A 172 24.99 -2.50 17.51
CA LEU A 172 24.01 -2.65 16.44
C LEU A 172 23.87 -4.10 15.99
N LEU A 173 22.69 -4.67 16.16
CA LEU A 173 22.30 -5.94 15.56
C LEU A 173 21.39 -5.69 14.36
N ILE A 174 21.81 -6.14 13.19
CA ILE A 174 21.01 -6.14 11.96
C ILE A 174 20.88 -7.56 11.43
N ILE A 175 19.63 -8.02 11.26
CA ILE A 175 19.31 -9.26 10.55
C ILE A 175 18.46 -8.92 9.32
N ASP A 176 19.05 -9.04 8.13
CA ASP A 176 18.32 -8.93 6.86
C ASP A 176 17.58 -10.23 6.54
N GLU A 177 16.52 -10.15 5.74
CA GLU A 177 15.73 -11.32 5.32
C GLU A 177 15.24 -12.17 6.50
N HIS A 178 14.95 -11.51 7.63
CA HIS A 178 14.59 -12.14 8.91
C HIS A 178 13.39 -13.09 8.81
N GLY A 179 12.49 -12.86 7.84
CA GLY A 179 11.37 -13.73 7.51
C GLY A 179 11.76 -15.18 7.20
N ALA A 180 12.97 -15.42 6.66
CA ALA A 180 13.47 -16.75 6.33
C ALA A 180 13.51 -17.70 7.55
N LEU A 181 13.63 -17.15 8.76
CA LEU A 181 13.63 -17.93 10.00
C LEU A 181 12.27 -18.53 10.36
N PHE A 182 11.18 -18.13 9.68
CA PHE A 182 9.80 -18.43 10.07
C PHE A 182 8.94 -19.10 8.99
N GLU A 183 9.46 -19.37 7.79
CA GLU A 183 8.68 -19.86 6.64
C GLU A 183 7.86 -21.13 6.95
N LYS A 184 8.50 -22.15 7.54
CA LYS A 184 7.85 -23.43 7.93
C LYS A 184 7.76 -23.53 9.46
N ASP A 185 8.74 -24.21 10.04
CA ASP A 185 8.94 -24.34 11.48
C ASP A 185 9.90 -23.23 11.94
N PRO A 186 9.49 -22.36 12.88
CA PRO A 186 10.35 -21.29 13.36
C PRO A 186 11.70 -21.82 13.85
N VAL A 187 12.77 -21.46 13.15
CA VAL A 187 14.12 -21.89 13.49
C VAL A 187 14.50 -21.49 14.92
N PRO A 188 14.11 -20.30 15.45
CA PRO A 188 14.36 -19.94 16.84
C PRO A 188 13.67 -20.83 17.89
N GLU A 189 12.57 -21.50 17.55
CA GLU A 189 11.91 -22.47 18.45
C GLU A 189 12.69 -23.79 18.49
N ARG A 190 13.26 -24.19 17.34
CA ARG A 190 14.10 -25.39 17.23
C ARG A 190 15.53 -25.19 17.76
N LEU A 191 16.12 -24.00 17.54
CA LEU A 191 17.48 -23.64 17.91
C LEU A 191 17.46 -22.52 18.96
N HIS A 192 17.49 -22.89 20.23
CA HIS A 192 17.35 -21.93 21.35
C HIS A 192 18.38 -20.79 21.36
N ILE A 193 19.57 -20.98 20.77
CA ILE A 193 20.57 -19.90 20.63
C ILE A 193 20.07 -18.72 19.79
N LEU A 194 19.08 -18.95 18.91
CA LEU A 194 18.45 -17.93 18.07
C LEU A 194 17.16 -17.37 18.70
N GLY A 195 16.77 -17.83 19.88
CA GLY A 195 15.65 -17.27 20.66
C GLY A 195 15.65 -15.74 20.77
N PRO A 196 16.82 -15.06 20.92
CA PRO A 196 16.92 -13.59 20.87
C PRO A 196 16.36 -12.94 19.59
N LEU A 197 16.36 -13.65 18.47
CA LEU A 197 15.89 -13.14 17.16
C LEU A 197 14.37 -13.27 16.99
N MET A 198 13.70 -14.04 17.85
CA MET A 198 12.26 -14.24 17.82
C MET A 198 11.50 -13.25 18.73
N ASN A 199 12.17 -12.70 19.76
CA ASN A 199 11.52 -11.90 20.78
C ASN A 199 12.23 -10.55 21.01
N LEU A 200 11.61 -9.46 20.54
CA LEU A 200 12.12 -8.10 20.77
C LEU A 200 12.21 -7.72 22.26
N THR A 201 11.43 -8.34 23.14
CA THR A 201 11.52 -8.07 24.59
C THR A 201 12.82 -8.60 25.21
N PHE A 202 13.50 -9.57 24.57
CA PHE A 202 14.83 -10.05 24.97
C PHE A 202 15.86 -8.91 25.07
N TRP A 203 15.74 -7.91 24.20
CA TRP A 203 16.64 -6.76 24.11
C TRP A 203 16.27 -5.64 25.10
N THR A 204 15.92 -5.97 26.35
CA THR A 204 15.30 -5.11 27.39
C THR A 204 15.61 -3.60 27.32
N GLY A 205 14.64 -2.78 27.75
CA GLY A 205 14.71 -1.32 27.58
C GLY A 205 15.78 -0.59 28.41
N HIS A 206 16.52 -1.25 29.30
CA HIS A 206 17.50 -0.59 30.17
C HIS A 206 18.90 -0.46 29.54
N HIS A 207 19.14 -1.07 28.39
CA HIS A 207 20.43 -1.02 27.71
C HIS A 207 20.50 0.17 26.73
N LYS A 208 20.99 1.31 27.23
CA LYS A 208 21.02 2.62 26.55
C LYS A 208 21.72 2.63 25.18
N GLY A 209 22.69 1.76 24.96
CA GLY A 209 23.48 1.68 23.73
C GLY A 209 23.00 0.65 22.70
N VAL A 210 21.92 -0.09 22.96
CA VAL A 210 21.54 -1.24 22.14
C VAL A 210 20.57 -0.86 21.03
N CYS A 211 20.98 -1.08 19.78
CA CYS A 211 20.13 -0.95 18.62
C CYS A 211 19.91 -2.31 17.93
N VAL A 212 18.66 -2.66 17.65
CA VAL A 212 18.30 -3.90 16.96
C VAL A 212 17.35 -3.59 15.82
N ILE A 213 17.71 -4.02 14.61
CA ILE A 213 16.93 -3.84 13.38
C ILE A 213 16.75 -5.18 12.69
N PHE A 214 15.50 -5.58 12.44
CA PHE A 214 15.19 -6.72 11.55
C PHE A 214 14.52 -6.23 10.27
N THR A 215 14.68 -6.95 9.16
CA THR A 215 13.94 -6.66 7.92
C THR A 215 13.15 -7.90 7.48
N GLY A 216 11.88 -7.71 7.09
CA GLY A 216 11.07 -8.79 6.49
C GLY A 216 11.21 -8.80 4.96
N THR A 217 11.06 -9.94 4.31
CA THR A 217 11.16 -10.04 2.84
C THR A 217 9.98 -9.31 2.16
N ALA A 218 8.77 -9.56 2.64
CA ALA A 218 7.54 -8.81 2.38
C ALA A 218 6.52 -9.28 3.41
N HIS A 219 5.96 -8.39 4.25
CA HIS A 219 4.87 -8.67 5.21
C HIS A 219 4.75 -10.13 5.70
N ALA A 220 5.88 -10.68 6.17
CA ALA A 220 6.04 -12.12 6.36
C ALA A 220 5.22 -12.60 7.55
N LYS A 221 5.08 -13.93 7.70
CA LYS A 221 4.49 -14.59 8.88
C LYS A 221 4.95 -13.98 10.21
N TYR A 222 6.21 -13.52 10.29
CA TYR A 222 6.74 -12.80 11.46
C TYR A 222 5.99 -11.48 11.76
N GLU A 223 5.71 -10.66 10.75
CA GLU A 223 4.94 -9.42 10.90
C GLU A 223 3.44 -9.68 11.16
N MET A 224 2.87 -10.77 10.63
CA MET A 224 1.46 -11.12 10.88
C MET A 224 1.21 -11.74 12.27
N VAL A 225 2.16 -12.51 12.80
CA VAL A 225 1.99 -13.29 14.03
C VAL A 225 2.67 -12.64 15.24
N TYR A 226 3.77 -11.91 15.06
CA TYR A 226 4.65 -11.49 16.18
C TYR A 226 4.90 -9.98 16.28
N MET A 227 4.44 -9.14 15.33
CA MET A 227 4.57 -7.68 15.43
C MET A 227 3.27 -6.93 15.09
N LYS A 228 2.92 -5.94 15.94
CA LYS A 228 1.83 -4.99 15.68
C LYS A 228 2.41 -3.65 15.24
N SER A 229 1.75 -2.99 14.29
CA SER A 229 2.00 -1.66 13.70
C SER A 229 3.08 -1.54 12.60
N GLY A 230 2.73 -0.83 11.51
CA GLY A 230 3.56 -0.59 10.31
C GLY A 230 3.44 0.86 9.80
N MET A 231 4.50 1.31 9.11
CA MET A 231 5.01 2.69 8.92
C MET A 231 4.39 3.57 7.80
N SER A 232 4.82 4.85 7.81
CA SER A 232 4.58 5.95 6.84
C SER A 232 5.82 6.35 5.98
N GLN A 233 5.54 6.75 4.72
CA GLN A 233 6.28 7.58 3.70
C GLN A 233 7.70 7.23 3.18
N TRP A 234 7.92 7.42 1.86
CA TRP A 234 9.15 7.12 1.06
C TRP A 234 9.46 8.19 -0.03
N TRP A 235 10.72 8.30 -0.53
CA TRP A 235 11.18 9.24 -1.58
C TRP A 235 12.23 8.66 -2.57
N MET A 236 12.33 9.26 -3.78
CA MET A 236 12.84 8.74 -5.08
C MET A 236 14.33 8.94 -5.49
N HIS A 237 14.72 8.22 -6.58
CA HIS A 237 15.97 8.13 -7.37
C HIS A 237 16.42 9.43 -8.14
N PRO A 238 17.72 9.65 -8.45
CA PRO A 238 18.26 10.94 -8.98
C PRO A 238 17.93 11.25 -10.44
N LEU A 239 17.72 10.22 -11.27
CA LEU A 239 17.37 10.38 -12.71
C LEU A 239 16.03 11.13 -12.92
N LEU A 240 15.21 11.27 -11.87
CA LEU A 240 13.89 11.87 -11.90
C LEU A 240 13.84 13.22 -11.14
N SER A 241 14.97 13.91 -11.08
CA SER A 241 15.11 15.19 -10.36
C SER A 241 14.67 16.42 -11.15
N LYS A 242 14.31 16.27 -12.44
CA LYS A 242 13.77 17.36 -13.27
C LYS A 242 12.33 17.71 -12.84
N PRO A 243 12.02 18.99 -12.54
CA PRO A 243 10.65 19.44 -12.32
C PRO A 243 9.75 19.09 -13.52
N GLY A 244 8.55 18.56 -13.26
CA GLY A 244 7.62 18.03 -14.26
C GLY A 244 7.74 16.52 -14.45
N ILE A 245 8.95 16.02 -14.75
CA ILE A 245 9.21 14.56 -14.88
C ILE A 245 9.07 13.86 -13.53
N LYS A 246 9.49 14.53 -12.45
CA LYS A 246 9.38 14.03 -11.08
C LYS A 246 7.93 13.74 -10.70
N GLU A 247 7.05 14.72 -10.87
CA GLU A 247 5.64 14.63 -10.48
C GLU A 247 4.94 13.51 -11.27
N GLU A 248 5.22 13.42 -12.57
CA GLU A 248 4.70 12.35 -13.44
C GLU A 248 5.17 10.95 -13.04
N ALA A 249 6.45 10.80 -12.68
CA ALA A 249 6.98 9.52 -12.21
C ALA A 249 6.38 9.10 -10.85
N ILE A 250 6.13 10.07 -9.95
CA ILE A 250 5.44 9.81 -8.67
C ILE A 250 4.04 9.28 -8.94
N THR A 251 3.29 9.92 -9.85
CA THR A 251 1.93 9.51 -10.19
C THR A 251 1.87 8.05 -10.62
N VAL A 252 2.80 7.59 -11.47
CA VAL A 252 2.75 6.22 -12.02
C VAL A 252 3.34 5.16 -11.08
N THR A 253 4.36 5.52 -10.28
CA THR A 253 5.08 4.56 -9.44
C THR A 253 4.65 4.59 -7.98
N ASN A 254 3.88 5.60 -7.57
CA ASN A 254 3.50 5.87 -6.18
C ASN A 254 4.73 5.98 -5.24
N CYS A 255 5.86 6.46 -5.75
CA CYS A 255 7.15 6.51 -5.05
C CYS A 255 7.70 5.15 -4.59
N VAL A 256 7.24 4.05 -5.18
CA VAL A 256 7.68 2.70 -4.79
C VAL A 256 9.02 2.41 -5.47
N PRO A 257 10.11 2.16 -4.72
CA PRO A 257 11.45 2.03 -5.30
C PRO A 257 11.55 0.97 -6.40
N ARG A 258 10.98 -0.23 -6.20
CA ARG A 258 10.88 -1.28 -7.23
C ARG A 258 10.25 -0.79 -8.53
N GLU A 259 9.11 -0.10 -8.44
CA GLU A 259 8.39 0.39 -9.62
C GLU A 259 9.15 1.52 -10.30
N LEU A 260 9.86 2.34 -9.52
CA LEU A 260 10.79 3.34 -10.02
C LEU A 260 11.94 2.72 -10.81
N MET A 261 12.50 1.60 -10.32
CA MET A 261 13.56 0.89 -11.02
C MET A 261 13.07 0.25 -12.31
N HIS A 262 11.86 -0.31 -12.31
CA HIS A 262 11.23 -0.79 -13.54
C HIS A 262 11.04 0.35 -14.54
N LEU A 263 10.61 1.52 -14.08
CA LEU A 263 10.47 2.71 -14.94
C LEU A 263 11.81 3.17 -15.50
N VAL A 264 12.85 3.29 -14.66
CA VAL A 264 14.20 3.71 -15.09
C VAL A 264 14.75 2.76 -16.15
N LYS A 265 14.67 1.45 -15.91
CA LYS A 265 15.10 0.45 -16.88
C LYS A 265 14.31 0.56 -18.19
N TYR A 266 12.99 0.71 -18.09
CA TYR A 266 12.12 0.85 -19.25
C TYR A 266 12.45 2.08 -20.10
N VAL A 267 12.75 3.22 -19.46
CA VAL A 267 13.18 4.46 -20.14
C VAL A 267 14.54 4.26 -20.82
N GLN A 268 15.50 3.63 -20.14
CA GLN A 268 16.83 3.33 -20.70
C GLN A 268 16.76 2.41 -21.93
N ASP A 269 15.86 1.43 -21.92
CA ASP A 269 15.68 0.47 -23.01
C ASP A 269 14.97 1.08 -24.24
N LEU A 270 14.16 2.14 -24.07
CA LEU A 270 13.35 2.74 -25.13
C LEU A 270 13.98 3.97 -25.79
N ASP A 271 14.47 4.92 -24.99
CA ASP A 271 15.10 6.14 -25.51
C ASP A 271 15.97 6.82 -24.42
N PRO A 272 17.30 6.65 -24.46
CA PRO A 272 18.24 7.22 -23.49
C PRO A 272 18.21 8.75 -23.38
N ASN A 273 17.62 9.45 -24.37
CA ASN A 273 17.65 10.90 -24.50
C ASN A 273 16.30 11.59 -24.24
N THR A 274 15.33 10.90 -23.62
CA THR A 274 14.04 11.49 -23.26
C THR A 274 14.25 12.66 -22.28
N THR A 275 14.20 13.89 -22.80
CA THR A 275 14.45 15.12 -22.04
C THR A 275 13.26 16.06 -21.97
N ASP A 276 12.25 15.83 -22.82
CA ASP A 276 10.99 16.57 -22.90
C ASP A 276 9.88 15.90 -22.08
N VAL A 277 9.03 16.71 -21.43
CA VAL A 277 7.95 16.24 -20.54
C VAL A 277 6.83 15.56 -21.32
N CYS A 278 6.48 16.06 -22.51
CA CYS A 278 5.39 15.48 -23.31
C CYS A 278 5.78 14.10 -23.85
N ASP A 279 7.04 13.94 -24.26
CA ASP A 279 7.55 12.64 -24.69
C ASP A 279 7.70 11.68 -23.51
N PHE A 280 8.09 12.17 -22.33
CA PHE A 280 8.11 11.36 -21.10
C PHE A 280 6.71 10.86 -20.72
N GLN A 281 5.66 11.68 -20.82
CA GLN A 281 4.28 11.25 -20.59
C GLN A 281 3.83 10.13 -21.54
N LYS A 282 4.26 10.15 -22.82
CA LYS A 282 3.98 9.06 -23.76
C LYS A 282 4.70 7.77 -23.33
N VAL A 283 5.96 7.87 -22.90
CA VAL A 283 6.73 6.74 -22.38
C VAL A 283 6.05 6.16 -21.13
N LEU A 284 5.59 7.01 -20.21
CA LEU A 284 4.87 6.61 -19.01
C LEU A 284 3.57 5.85 -19.32
N LYS A 285 2.78 6.32 -20.29
CA LYS A 285 1.56 5.60 -20.71
C LYS A 285 1.87 4.20 -21.24
N ARG A 286 2.98 4.04 -21.99
CA ARG A 286 3.43 2.73 -22.46
C ARG A 286 3.94 1.86 -21.31
N PHE A 287 4.77 2.43 -20.43
CA PHE A 287 5.27 1.76 -19.23
C PHE A 287 4.12 1.25 -18.36
N GLU A 288 3.14 2.09 -18.07
CA GLU A 288 1.98 1.71 -17.24
C GLU A 288 1.21 0.55 -17.88
N LYS A 289 0.97 0.58 -19.19
CA LYS A 289 0.30 -0.50 -19.91
C LYS A 289 1.08 -1.82 -19.80
N ASP A 290 2.38 -1.80 -20.11
CA ASP A 290 3.25 -2.98 -20.03
C ASP A 290 3.33 -3.51 -18.60
N ARG A 291 3.35 -2.61 -17.62
CA ARG A 291 3.43 -2.98 -16.21
C ARG A 291 2.13 -3.59 -15.71
N VAL A 292 0.97 -3.04 -16.11
CA VAL A 292 -0.35 -3.62 -15.86
C VAL A 292 -0.42 -5.04 -16.40
N ASP A 293 0.02 -5.28 -17.62
CA ASP A 293 -0.05 -6.61 -18.25
C ASP A 293 0.85 -7.62 -17.54
N ARG A 294 2.06 -7.22 -17.10
CA ARG A 294 2.93 -8.08 -16.28
C ARG A 294 2.33 -8.41 -14.91
N ILE A 295 1.77 -7.42 -14.22
CA ILE A 295 1.14 -7.63 -12.89
C ILE A 295 -0.11 -8.50 -13.03
N LEU A 296 -0.88 -8.31 -14.10
CA LEU A 296 -2.06 -9.13 -14.41
C LEU A 296 -1.67 -10.60 -14.52
N VAL A 297 -0.62 -10.93 -15.26
CA VAL A 297 -0.11 -12.31 -15.39
C VAL A 297 0.32 -12.88 -14.04
N ILE A 298 1.06 -12.13 -13.23
CA ILE A 298 1.48 -12.57 -11.89
C ILE A 298 0.25 -12.88 -11.01
N SER A 299 -0.74 -12.00 -11.04
CA SER A 299 -1.95 -12.12 -10.23
C SER A 299 -2.83 -13.29 -10.69
N GLN A 300 -2.96 -13.50 -12.00
CA GLN A 300 -3.67 -14.64 -12.59
C GLN A 300 -2.98 -15.96 -12.27
N ASN A 301 -1.65 -16.02 -12.36
CA ASN A 301 -0.87 -17.21 -12.01
C ASN A 301 -1.07 -17.58 -10.53
N TYR A 302 -1.05 -16.58 -9.64
CA TYR A 302 -1.38 -16.78 -8.23
C TYR A 302 -2.80 -17.33 -8.07
N TYR A 303 -3.82 -16.67 -8.63
CA TYR A 303 -5.20 -17.14 -8.56
C TYR A 303 -5.37 -18.58 -9.08
N ASN A 304 -4.73 -18.93 -10.19
CA ASN A 304 -4.81 -20.26 -10.78
C ASN A 304 -4.19 -21.34 -9.90
N SER A 305 -3.22 -20.98 -9.06
CA SER A 305 -2.58 -21.89 -8.10
C SER A 305 -3.41 -22.19 -6.85
N LEU A 306 -4.46 -21.39 -6.58
CA LEU A 306 -5.28 -21.52 -5.37
C LEU A 306 -6.27 -22.69 -5.43
N TYR A 307 -6.56 -23.28 -4.27
CA TYR A 307 -7.66 -24.23 -4.13
C TYR A 307 -9.02 -23.52 -4.16
N LYS A 308 -10.11 -24.28 -4.39
CA LYS A 308 -11.47 -23.71 -4.58
C LYS A 308 -11.89 -22.75 -3.45
N ASN A 309 -11.65 -23.10 -2.18
CA ASN A 309 -12.04 -22.25 -1.05
C ASN A 309 -11.17 -20.98 -0.96
N GLU A 310 -9.88 -21.09 -1.27
CA GLU A 310 -8.96 -19.94 -1.30
C GLU A 310 -9.29 -19.00 -2.46
N LYS A 311 -9.78 -19.51 -3.60
CA LYS A 311 -10.27 -18.67 -4.71
C LYS A 311 -11.47 -17.82 -4.31
N ILE A 312 -12.41 -18.38 -3.55
CA ILE A 312 -13.57 -17.62 -3.02
C ILE A 312 -13.07 -16.53 -2.06
N ARG A 313 -12.20 -16.90 -1.11
CA ARG A 313 -11.61 -15.93 -0.19
C ARG A 313 -10.84 -14.82 -0.92
N TYR A 314 -10.10 -15.16 -1.97
CA TYR A 314 -9.35 -14.19 -2.78
C TYR A 314 -10.28 -13.23 -3.52
N TYR A 315 -11.38 -13.74 -4.08
CA TYR A 315 -12.45 -12.93 -4.65
C TYR A 315 -12.99 -11.97 -3.59
N ASP A 316 -13.36 -12.46 -2.40
CA ASP A 316 -13.91 -11.65 -1.32
C ASP A 316 -12.92 -10.59 -0.83
N SER A 317 -11.63 -10.92 -0.74
CA SER A 317 -10.56 -9.98 -0.43
C SER A 317 -10.45 -8.85 -1.46
N LEU A 318 -10.49 -9.17 -2.75
CA LEU A 318 -10.51 -8.15 -3.82
C LEU A 318 -11.79 -7.31 -3.79
N THR A 319 -12.95 -7.94 -3.57
CA THR A 319 -14.23 -7.23 -3.39
C THR A 319 -14.13 -6.23 -2.25
N SER A 320 -13.66 -6.64 -1.06
CA SER A 320 -13.53 -5.74 0.10
C SER A 320 -12.50 -4.63 -0.09
N MET A 321 -11.46 -4.86 -0.91
CA MET A 321 -10.46 -3.84 -1.25
C MET A 321 -11.04 -2.77 -2.17
N PHE A 322 -11.85 -3.16 -3.15
CA PHE A 322 -12.44 -2.21 -4.11
C PHE A 322 -13.78 -1.64 -3.67
N LEU A 323 -14.52 -2.32 -2.79
CA LEU A 323 -15.83 -1.88 -2.31
C LEU A 323 -15.79 -1.68 -0.79
N PRO A 324 -15.46 -0.46 -0.30
CA PRO A 324 -15.20 -0.20 1.12
C PRO A 324 -16.37 -0.49 2.07
N SER A 325 -17.60 -0.53 1.57
CA SER A 325 -18.80 -0.86 2.35
C SER A 325 -18.83 -2.33 2.80
N LYS A 326 -18.02 -3.20 2.18
CA LYS A 326 -17.92 -4.61 2.55
C LYS A 326 -16.99 -4.81 3.74
N SER A 327 -17.33 -5.78 4.57
CA SER A 327 -16.43 -6.25 5.63
C SER A 327 -15.08 -6.66 5.05
N ILE A 328 -14.01 -6.19 5.68
CA ILE A 328 -12.64 -6.51 5.26
C ILE A 328 -12.41 -8.02 5.31
N VAL A 329 -11.94 -8.59 4.19
CA VAL A 329 -11.49 -9.98 4.12
C VAL A 329 -9.99 -10.01 3.90
N HIS A 330 -9.25 -10.62 4.83
CA HIS A 330 -7.80 -10.63 4.76
C HIS A 330 -7.26 -11.50 3.63
N PHE A 331 -6.40 -10.89 2.80
CA PHE A 331 -5.54 -11.59 1.87
C PHE A 331 -4.60 -12.56 2.60
N GLU A 332 -4.27 -13.66 1.94
CA GLU A 332 -3.25 -14.58 2.44
C GLU A 332 -1.84 -13.99 2.29
N TRP A 333 -0.94 -14.36 3.20
CA TRP A 333 0.44 -13.90 3.20
C TRP A 333 1.16 -14.16 1.87
N LYS A 334 0.91 -15.31 1.23
CA LYS A 334 1.48 -15.64 -0.09
C LYS A 334 1.12 -14.62 -1.17
N PHE A 335 -0.07 -14.02 -1.08
CA PHE A 335 -0.46 -12.95 -2.00
C PHE A 335 0.25 -11.64 -1.66
N LEU A 336 0.38 -11.33 -0.37
CA LEU A 336 1.10 -10.14 0.10
C LEU A 336 2.58 -10.17 -0.33
N ASP A 337 3.19 -11.36 -0.39
CA ASP A 337 4.56 -11.58 -0.86
C ASP A 337 4.78 -11.19 -2.33
N LEU A 338 3.72 -11.18 -3.15
CA LEU A 338 3.80 -10.68 -4.52
C LEU A 338 4.09 -9.16 -4.56
N GLY A 339 3.90 -8.46 -3.43
CA GLY A 339 4.12 -7.04 -3.28
C GLY A 339 3.27 -6.23 -4.26
N LEU A 340 2.00 -6.60 -4.44
CA LEU A 340 1.05 -5.88 -5.31
C LEU A 340 0.15 -4.94 -4.53
N ILE A 341 -0.01 -5.20 -3.25
CA ILE A 341 -0.81 -4.43 -2.30
C ILE A 341 0.01 -4.18 -1.04
N TYR A 342 -0.31 -3.11 -0.31
CA TYR A 342 0.18 -2.90 1.05
C TYR A 342 -0.98 -2.98 2.03
N ARG A 343 -0.66 -3.37 3.26
CA ARG A 343 -1.60 -3.42 4.38
C ARG A 343 -1.39 -2.18 5.24
N TYR A 344 -2.46 -1.46 5.52
CA TYR A 344 -2.50 -0.33 6.44
C TYR A 344 -3.36 -0.69 7.65
N MET A 345 -2.86 -0.45 8.85
CA MET A 345 -3.67 -0.51 10.06
C MET A 345 -4.07 0.91 10.44
N GLY A 346 -5.37 1.14 10.59
CA GLY A 346 -5.89 2.41 11.08
C GLY A 346 -5.44 2.70 12.53
N PRO A 347 -5.61 3.94 13.00
CA PRO A 347 -5.30 4.30 14.38
C PRO A 347 -6.02 3.36 15.36
N GLN A 348 -5.30 2.86 16.38
CA GLN A 348 -5.78 1.95 17.43
C GLN A 348 -5.93 0.46 17.05
N ASP A 349 -5.31 -0.03 15.96
CA ASP A 349 -5.25 -1.46 15.59
C ASP A 349 -6.62 -2.13 15.30
N MET A 350 -7.71 -1.35 15.15
CA MET A 350 -9.05 -1.91 14.98
C MET A 350 -9.44 -2.16 13.52
N ASP A 351 -8.89 -1.40 12.57
CA ASP A 351 -9.27 -1.46 11.15
C ASP A 351 -8.07 -1.79 10.25
N VAL A 352 -8.17 -2.87 9.48
CA VAL A 352 -7.14 -3.29 8.52
C VAL A 352 -7.59 -2.94 7.11
N HIS A 353 -6.88 -2.06 6.43
CA HIS A 353 -7.15 -1.71 5.05
C HIS A 353 -6.07 -2.28 4.14
N TYR A 354 -6.48 -2.65 2.93
CA TYR A 354 -5.57 -3.06 1.86
C TYR A 354 -5.65 -2.05 0.73
N PHE A 355 -4.50 -1.67 0.21
CA PHE A 355 -4.39 -0.69 -0.85
C PHE A 355 -3.45 -1.19 -1.94
N PRO A 356 -3.79 -0.98 -3.22
CA PRO A 356 -2.86 -1.26 -4.31
C PRO A 356 -1.55 -0.49 -4.14
N LEU A 357 -0.43 -1.15 -4.44
CA LEU A 357 0.90 -0.56 -4.24
C LEU A 357 1.15 0.65 -5.15
N CYS A 358 0.65 0.59 -6.39
CA CYS A 358 0.73 1.66 -7.38
C CYS A 358 -0.48 1.60 -8.34
N PRO A 359 -0.72 2.61 -9.18
CA PRO A 359 -1.83 2.60 -10.16
C PRO A 359 -1.80 1.41 -11.11
N SER A 360 -0.62 0.96 -11.54
CA SER A 360 -0.48 -0.24 -12.38
C SER A 360 -0.99 -1.49 -11.65
N ALA A 361 -0.68 -1.64 -10.36
CA ALA A 361 -1.19 -2.73 -9.55
C ALA A 361 -2.72 -2.63 -9.37
N ARG A 362 -3.25 -1.44 -9.10
CA ARG A 362 -4.71 -1.21 -9.01
C ARG A 362 -5.42 -1.68 -10.28
N LYS A 363 -4.99 -1.19 -11.44
CA LYS A 363 -5.58 -1.51 -12.74
C LYS A 363 -5.49 -3.00 -13.06
N ALA A 364 -4.34 -3.62 -12.78
CA ALA A 364 -4.17 -5.05 -12.99
C ALA A 364 -5.07 -5.90 -12.08
N LEU A 365 -5.15 -5.58 -10.78
CA LEU A 365 -6.01 -6.28 -9.83
C LEU A 365 -7.49 -6.06 -10.11
N LEU A 366 -7.87 -4.88 -10.61
CA LEU A 366 -9.24 -4.63 -11.07
C LEU A 366 -9.57 -5.47 -12.31
N LYS A 367 -8.64 -5.61 -13.27
CA LYS A 367 -8.80 -6.53 -14.42
C LYS A 367 -8.96 -7.98 -13.99
N VAL A 368 -8.22 -8.43 -12.95
CA VAL A 368 -8.42 -9.77 -12.36
C VAL A 368 -9.82 -9.87 -11.77
N TYR A 369 -10.24 -8.89 -10.98
CA TYR A 369 -11.58 -8.86 -10.38
C TYR A 369 -12.70 -8.91 -11.44
N MET A 370 -12.56 -8.15 -12.52
CA MET A 370 -13.48 -8.14 -13.66
C MET A 370 -13.55 -9.47 -14.42
N SER A 371 -12.54 -10.34 -14.28
CA SER A 371 -12.56 -11.67 -14.89
C SER A 371 -13.39 -12.68 -14.10
N PHE A 372 -13.75 -12.36 -12.86
CA PHE A 372 -14.56 -13.22 -12.02
C PHE A 372 -16.04 -13.10 -12.36
N ASP A 373 -16.71 -14.24 -12.33
CA ASP A 373 -18.15 -14.27 -12.35
C ASP A 373 -18.71 -13.97 -10.96
N LEU A 374 -20.00 -13.59 -10.89
CA LEU A 374 -20.64 -13.36 -9.60
C LEU A 374 -20.73 -14.66 -8.80
N PRO A 375 -20.59 -14.61 -7.46
CA PRO A 375 -20.85 -15.74 -6.59
C PRO A 375 -22.24 -16.37 -6.83
N GLU A 376 -22.33 -17.70 -6.77
CA GLU A 376 -23.57 -18.44 -7.06
C GLU A 376 -24.74 -18.03 -6.15
N ASN A 377 -24.46 -17.68 -4.89
CA ASN A 377 -25.49 -17.16 -3.99
C ASN A 377 -26.04 -15.80 -4.49
N ILE A 378 -25.19 -14.91 -5.00
CA ILE A 378 -25.62 -13.63 -5.57
C ILE A 378 -26.42 -13.88 -6.85
N LYS A 379 -25.96 -14.75 -7.74
CA LYS A 379 -26.70 -15.13 -8.95
C LYS A 379 -28.10 -15.65 -8.62
N HIS A 380 -28.21 -16.58 -7.68
CA HIS A 380 -29.50 -17.09 -7.26
C HIS A 380 -30.41 -15.97 -6.73
N GLN A 381 -29.92 -15.12 -5.84
CA GLN A 381 -30.72 -14.01 -5.28
C GLN A 381 -31.14 -12.99 -6.35
N LEU A 382 -30.30 -12.79 -7.36
CA LEU A 382 -30.58 -11.94 -8.50
C LEU A 382 -31.71 -12.52 -9.36
N ASN A 383 -31.70 -13.84 -9.61
CA ASN A 383 -32.75 -14.53 -10.38
C ASN A 383 -34.13 -14.44 -9.73
N ILE A 384 -34.20 -14.45 -8.41
CA ILE A 384 -35.46 -14.32 -7.66
C ILE A 384 -35.79 -12.88 -7.23
N GLY A 385 -34.92 -11.91 -7.56
CA GLY A 385 -35.13 -10.50 -7.27
C GLY A 385 -35.10 -10.13 -5.77
N SER A 386 -34.37 -10.87 -4.94
CA SER A 386 -34.34 -10.71 -3.48
C SER A 386 -32.95 -10.44 -2.90
N LEU A 387 -32.10 -9.74 -3.66
CA LEU A 387 -30.79 -9.29 -3.19
C LEU A 387 -30.93 -8.44 -1.92
N ASN A 388 -30.09 -8.71 -0.93
CA ASN A 388 -29.89 -7.76 0.18
C ASN A 388 -29.00 -6.58 -0.26
N GLU A 389 -28.84 -5.58 0.61
CA GLU A 389 -28.10 -4.34 0.29
C GLU A 389 -26.65 -4.64 -0.14
N ASP A 390 -25.93 -5.45 0.63
CA ASP A 390 -24.54 -5.84 0.34
C ASP A 390 -24.41 -6.64 -0.97
N GLN A 391 -25.34 -7.55 -1.23
CA GLN A 391 -25.34 -8.38 -2.44
C GLN A 391 -25.66 -7.55 -3.68
N PHE A 392 -26.62 -6.62 -3.56
CA PHE A 392 -26.96 -5.72 -4.65
C PHE A 392 -25.79 -4.80 -4.99
N GLU A 393 -25.15 -4.22 -3.98
CA GLU A 393 -24.02 -3.31 -4.19
C GLU A 393 -22.83 -4.03 -4.85
N GLU A 394 -22.52 -5.25 -4.41
CA GLU A 394 -21.47 -6.07 -5.02
C GLU A 394 -21.81 -6.45 -6.48
N ALA A 395 -23.04 -6.90 -6.74
CA ALA A 395 -23.48 -7.27 -8.08
C ALA A 395 -23.43 -6.06 -9.03
N LEU A 396 -23.92 -4.91 -8.57
CA LEU A 396 -23.91 -3.66 -9.33
C LEU A 396 -22.47 -3.21 -9.60
N PHE A 397 -21.63 -3.16 -8.57
CA PHE A 397 -20.23 -2.75 -8.69
C PHE A 397 -19.49 -3.62 -9.70
N ASN A 398 -19.51 -4.94 -9.53
CA ASN A 398 -18.85 -5.89 -10.42
C ASN A 398 -19.26 -5.67 -11.89
N ARG A 399 -20.56 -5.56 -12.16
CA ARG A 399 -21.06 -5.42 -13.53
C ARG A 399 -20.84 -4.05 -14.13
N LEU A 400 -20.82 -2.99 -13.33
CA LEU A 400 -20.37 -1.68 -13.78
C LEU A 400 -18.91 -1.74 -14.22
N VAL A 401 -17.99 -2.19 -13.36
CA VAL A 401 -16.56 -2.18 -13.71
C VAL A 401 -16.24 -3.12 -14.88
N CYS A 402 -16.97 -4.24 -15.05
CA CYS A 402 -16.87 -5.11 -16.23
C CYS A 402 -17.24 -4.42 -17.56
N LYS A 403 -17.96 -3.29 -17.49
CA LYS A 403 -18.35 -2.47 -18.65
C LYS A 403 -17.45 -1.23 -18.81
N SER A 404 -16.36 -1.11 -18.04
CA SER A 404 -15.36 -0.06 -18.22
C SER A 404 -14.86 0.00 -19.68
N GLY A 405 -14.71 1.22 -20.20
CA GLY A 405 -14.37 1.51 -21.60
C GLY A 405 -15.53 1.34 -22.59
N LYS A 406 -16.74 1.03 -22.11
CA LYS A 406 -17.97 0.93 -22.93
C LYS A 406 -19.03 1.89 -22.42
N ALA A 407 -19.86 2.39 -23.33
CA ALA A 407 -21.03 3.17 -22.96
C ALA A 407 -22.14 2.25 -22.43
N ILE A 408 -22.67 2.56 -21.25
CA ILE A 408 -23.85 1.94 -20.65
C ILE A 408 -24.99 2.94 -20.79
N GLN A 409 -26.10 2.54 -21.38
CA GLN A 409 -27.28 3.40 -21.53
C GLN A 409 -28.39 2.88 -20.64
N PHE A 410 -28.88 3.73 -19.76
CA PHE A 410 -30.05 3.45 -18.95
C PHE A 410 -31.24 4.27 -19.42
N ASN A 411 -32.33 3.60 -19.76
CA ASN A 411 -33.62 4.25 -19.90
C ASN A 411 -34.11 4.66 -18.52
N THR A 412 -34.26 5.97 -18.28
CA THR A 412 -34.68 6.47 -16.98
C THR A 412 -36.13 6.90 -16.98
N THR A 413 -36.78 6.67 -15.84
CA THR A 413 -38.10 7.20 -15.54
C THR A 413 -38.01 8.36 -14.55
N ASP A 414 -39.12 9.06 -14.32
CA ASP A 414 -39.31 9.81 -13.09
C ASP A 414 -39.64 8.86 -11.91
N LEU A 415 -39.88 9.43 -10.74
CA LEU A 415 -40.24 8.68 -9.52
C LEU A 415 -41.67 8.11 -9.53
N ASN A 416 -42.41 8.27 -10.63
CA ASN A 416 -43.75 7.75 -10.86
C ASN A 416 -43.83 6.90 -12.16
N ASN A 417 -42.69 6.36 -12.59
CA ASN A 417 -42.56 5.47 -13.75
C ASN A 417 -42.90 6.08 -15.11
N ASN A 418 -42.90 7.40 -15.24
CA ASN A 418 -43.03 8.05 -16.55
C ASN A 418 -41.65 8.14 -17.21
N ASN A 419 -41.56 7.79 -18.49
CA ASN A 419 -40.31 7.89 -19.25
C ASN A 419 -39.76 9.32 -19.22
N LYS A 420 -38.46 9.45 -19.01
CA LYS A 420 -37.79 10.75 -18.86
C LYS A 420 -36.71 10.98 -19.91
N SER A 421 -35.57 10.34 -19.74
CA SER A 421 -34.41 10.54 -20.61
C SER A 421 -33.48 9.33 -20.55
N ILE A 422 -32.54 9.24 -21.48
CA ILE A 422 -31.47 8.25 -21.42
C ILE A 422 -30.31 8.85 -20.63
N VAL A 423 -29.81 8.12 -19.64
CA VAL A 423 -28.55 8.44 -18.97
C VAL A 423 -27.47 7.52 -19.54
N THR A 424 -26.39 8.11 -20.04
CA THR A 424 -25.24 7.36 -20.54
C THR A 424 -24.11 7.44 -19.51
N LEU A 425 -23.65 6.28 -19.04
CA LEU A 425 -22.44 6.16 -18.24
C LEU A 425 -21.30 5.68 -19.15
N GLN A 426 -20.25 6.48 -19.28
CA GLN A 426 -19.03 6.12 -20.00
C GLN A 426 -17.83 6.52 -19.15
N PHE A 427 -17.06 5.52 -18.73
CA PHE A 427 -15.89 5.72 -17.90
C PHE A 427 -14.79 4.74 -18.31
N ASP A 428 -13.55 5.13 -18.09
CA ASP A 428 -12.37 4.38 -18.54
C ASP A 428 -11.67 3.66 -17.37
N ASP A 429 -11.93 4.07 -16.13
CA ASP A 429 -11.32 3.50 -14.93
C ASP A 429 -12.24 3.66 -13.71
N TYR A 430 -11.81 3.09 -12.59
CA TYR A 430 -12.47 3.15 -11.29
C TYR A 430 -11.49 3.58 -10.19
N ALA A 431 -11.97 4.39 -9.25
CA ALA A 431 -11.18 4.76 -8.07
C ALA A 431 -12.07 5.11 -6.87
N VAL A 432 -11.52 4.93 -5.68
CA VAL A 432 -12.14 5.32 -4.41
C VAL A 432 -11.57 6.67 -3.98
N ILE A 433 -12.44 7.60 -3.57
CA ILE A 433 -12.04 8.89 -2.99
C ILE A 433 -11.56 8.65 -1.56
N ASN A 434 -10.39 9.17 -1.18
CA ASN A 434 -9.90 9.01 0.18
C ASN A 434 -10.71 9.86 1.18
N SER A 435 -10.69 9.49 2.46
CA SER A 435 -11.42 10.22 3.50
C SER A 435 -10.95 11.65 3.75
N SER A 436 -9.72 11.97 3.36
CA SER A 436 -9.14 13.33 3.40
C SER A 436 -9.50 14.18 2.18
N ASP A 437 -9.98 13.54 1.11
CA ASP A 437 -10.10 14.11 -0.22
C ASP A 437 -11.57 14.38 -0.55
N LEU A 438 -11.80 15.35 -1.43
CA LEU A 438 -13.14 15.79 -1.82
C LEU A 438 -13.58 15.21 -3.16
N SER A 439 -12.63 14.80 -3.98
CA SER A 439 -12.81 14.12 -5.27
C SER A 439 -11.53 13.36 -5.62
N LEU A 440 -11.41 12.86 -6.85
CA LEU A 440 -10.15 12.33 -7.39
C LEU A 440 -9.21 13.41 -7.95
N GLY A 441 -9.70 14.65 -8.05
CA GLY A 441 -8.98 15.80 -8.61
C GLY A 441 -9.23 16.02 -10.12
N PRO A 442 -8.49 16.96 -10.73
CA PRO A 442 -8.59 17.26 -12.15
C PRO A 442 -8.27 16.07 -13.05
N ASP A 443 -8.84 16.04 -14.26
CA ASP A 443 -8.66 14.98 -15.28
C ASP A 443 -9.24 13.59 -14.94
N PHE A 444 -10.00 13.46 -13.84
CA PHE A 444 -10.69 12.23 -13.44
C PHE A 444 -12.19 12.23 -13.76
N ASP A 445 -12.66 13.11 -14.64
CA ASP A 445 -14.08 13.20 -15.05
C ASP A 445 -14.60 11.93 -15.73
N ARG A 446 -13.71 11.14 -16.34
CA ARG A 446 -14.00 9.83 -16.95
C ARG A 446 -13.69 8.63 -16.05
N VAL A 447 -13.50 8.85 -14.75
CA VAL A 447 -13.27 7.78 -13.77
C VAL A 447 -14.48 7.65 -12.86
N LEU A 448 -15.04 6.43 -12.79
CA LEU A 448 -16.13 6.13 -11.88
C LEU A 448 -15.60 6.22 -10.44
N SER A 449 -15.97 7.30 -9.76
CA SER A 449 -15.53 7.62 -8.41
C SER A 449 -16.46 6.97 -7.40
N ARG A 450 -15.91 6.18 -6.48
CA ARG A 450 -16.62 5.68 -5.30
C ARG A 450 -16.34 6.57 -4.11
N SER A 451 -17.42 7.07 -3.51
CA SER A 451 -17.41 7.74 -2.22
C SER A 451 -16.88 6.84 -1.10
N PHE A 452 -16.13 7.39 -0.15
CA PHE A 452 -15.74 6.68 1.06
C PHE A 452 -16.89 6.60 2.08
N ASP A 453 -16.77 5.70 3.04
CA ASP A 453 -17.70 5.58 4.16
C ASP A 453 -17.77 6.89 4.95
N ARG A 454 -18.97 7.48 5.00
CA ARG A 454 -19.31 8.81 5.59
C ARG A 454 -19.16 9.99 4.64
N TYR A 455 -18.64 9.82 3.42
CA TYR A 455 -18.81 10.85 2.40
C TYR A 455 -20.32 10.98 2.09
N PRO A 456 -20.87 12.20 2.12
CA PRO A 456 -22.32 12.35 2.19
C PRO A 456 -23.06 11.88 0.91
N ARG A 457 -24.32 11.48 1.06
CA ARG A 457 -25.41 11.31 0.05
C ARG A 457 -25.20 10.38 -1.14
N PHE A 458 -24.11 10.45 -1.90
CA PHE A 458 -23.93 9.75 -3.17
C PHE A 458 -22.99 8.56 -3.05
N ASP A 459 -23.35 7.48 -3.72
CA ASP A 459 -22.62 6.22 -3.72
C ASP A 459 -21.55 6.21 -4.82
N TYR A 460 -21.84 6.80 -5.99
CA TYR A 460 -20.89 6.95 -7.08
C TYR A 460 -21.00 8.34 -7.71
N MET A 461 -19.89 8.81 -8.29
CA MET A 461 -19.85 10.01 -9.12
C MET A 461 -19.08 9.74 -10.42
N LEU A 462 -19.56 10.30 -11.52
CA LEU A 462 -18.92 10.23 -12.83
C LEU A 462 -19.07 11.58 -13.53
N GLY A 463 -18.00 12.38 -13.51
CA GLY A 463 -18.06 13.76 -13.98
C GLY A 463 -19.23 14.52 -13.33
N PRO A 464 -20.16 15.13 -14.07
CA PRO A 464 -21.29 15.84 -13.49
C PRO A 464 -22.48 14.94 -13.07
N ILE A 465 -22.34 13.61 -13.12
CA ILE A 465 -23.38 12.64 -12.78
C ILE A 465 -23.17 12.13 -11.35
N PHE A 466 -24.19 12.27 -10.51
CA PHE A 466 -24.20 11.82 -9.11
C PHE A 466 -25.21 10.68 -8.93
N ILE A 467 -24.78 9.56 -8.34
CA ILE A 467 -25.55 8.32 -8.33
C ILE A 467 -25.79 7.86 -6.89
N GLN A 468 -27.05 7.61 -6.55
CA GLN A 468 -27.47 6.91 -5.33
C GLN A 468 -27.94 5.50 -5.69
N VAL A 469 -27.59 4.51 -4.88
CA VAL A 469 -27.97 3.12 -5.09
C VAL A 469 -28.64 2.57 -3.84
N SER A 470 -29.76 1.85 -3.98
CA SER A 470 -30.39 1.18 -2.84
C SER A 470 -31.39 0.12 -3.28
N ILE A 471 -31.55 -0.92 -2.46
CA ILE A 471 -32.64 -1.89 -2.62
C ILE A 471 -34.00 -1.32 -2.17
N SER A 472 -34.03 -0.21 -1.42
CA SER A 472 -35.28 0.43 -1.00
C SER A 472 -35.90 1.25 -2.12
N ASP A 473 -37.18 1.60 -2.00
CA ASP A 473 -37.76 2.65 -2.84
C ASP A 473 -37.15 4.03 -2.50
N PHE A 474 -37.30 4.99 -3.42
CA PHE A 474 -36.73 6.32 -3.26
C PHE A 474 -37.26 7.08 -2.04
N VAL A 475 -38.55 6.95 -1.71
CA VAL A 475 -39.16 7.65 -0.55
C VAL A 475 -38.47 7.18 0.73
N THR A 476 -38.38 5.87 0.89
CA THR A 476 -37.75 5.22 2.04
C THR A 476 -36.27 5.60 2.11
N HIS A 477 -35.53 5.52 1.01
CA HIS A 477 -34.12 5.88 0.98
C HIS A 477 -33.88 7.37 1.30
N ASN A 478 -34.59 8.28 0.63
CA ASN A 478 -34.44 9.72 0.78
C ASN A 478 -34.95 10.24 2.15
N SER A 479 -35.78 9.47 2.87
CA SER A 479 -36.18 9.80 4.23
C SER A 479 -35.03 9.69 5.24
N LYS A 480 -33.99 8.91 4.93
CA LYS A 480 -32.81 8.79 5.79
C LYS A 480 -32.08 10.14 5.82
N PRO A 481 -31.81 10.72 7.00
CA PRO A 481 -31.11 12.01 7.11
C PRO A 481 -29.73 12.02 6.43
N THR A 482 -29.11 10.85 6.27
CA THR A 482 -27.80 10.67 5.65
C THR A 482 -27.85 10.48 4.12
N LYS A 483 -29.04 10.32 3.54
CA LYS A 483 -29.23 10.07 2.10
C LYS A 483 -30.18 11.06 1.41
N SER A 484 -30.79 11.98 2.15
CA SER A 484 -31.64 13.04 1.58
C SER A 484 -30.88 13.91 0.56
N ILE A 485 -31.42 14.00 -0.66
CA ILE A 485 -30.83 14.79 -1.75
C ILE A 485 -30.76 16.27 -1.41
N ARG A 486 -31.76 16.84 -0.71
CA ARG A 486 -31.77 18.28 -0.35
C ARG A 486 -30.50 18.70 0.38
N LYS A 487 -30.00 17.82 1.23
CA LYS A 487 -28.78 18.06 2.01
C LYS A 487 -27.50 18.10 1.16
N ALA A 488 -27.51 17.58 -0.07
CA ALA A 488 -26.37 17.72 -0.99
C ALA A 488 -26.23 19.16 -1.52
N PHE A 489 -27.31 19.94 -1.49
CA PHE A 489 -27.37 21.36 -1.89
C PHE A 489 -27.23 22.32 -0.71
N GLU A 490 -27.30 21.80 0.52
CA GLU A 490 -27.08 22.57 1.75
C GLU A 490 -25.58 22.72 2.02
N ARG A 491 -25.19 23.85 2.63
CA ARG A 491 -23.81 24.09 3.03
C ARG A 491 -23.34 22.97 3.97
N MET A 492 -22.16 22.42 3.69
CA MET A 492 -21.61 21.39 4.55
C MET A 492 -21.11 21.99 5.87
N SER A 493 -21.28 21.23 6.94
CA SER A 493 -20.57 21.43 8.19
C SER A 493 -19.30 20.57 8.20
N ALA A 494 -18.29 20.96 8.98
CA ALA A 494 -17.12 20.13 9.22
C ALA A 494 -17.52 18.68 9.61
N GLN A 495 -16.82 17.71 9.02
CA GLN A 495 -17.01 16.28 9.26
C GLN A 495 -15.64 15.61 9.47
N ALA A 496 -15.62 14.41 10.04
CA ALA A 496 -14.38 13.67 10.24
C ALA A 496 -13.66 13.47 8.90
N GLY A 497 -12.45 14.04 8.76
CA GLY A 497 -11.64 13.98 7.53
C GLY A 497 -11.70 15.23 6.64
N ILE A 498 -12.72 16.09 6.78
CA ILE A 498 -12.92 17.29 5.95
C ILE A 498 -12.99 18.53 6.85
N SER A 499 -12.00 19.41 6.72
CA SER A 499 -11.90 20.66 7.50
C SER A 499 -12.87 21.74 7.03
N GLN A 500 -13.21 22.68 7.92
CA GLN A 500 -14.04 23.84 7.56
C GLN A 500 -13.38 24.73 6.49
N MET A 501 -12.05 24.79 6.49
CA MET A 501 -11.26 25.48 5.46
C MET A 501 -11.42 24.82 4.09
N GLN A 502 -11.40 23.49 4.02
CA GLN A 502 -11.66 22.76 2.77
C GLN A 502 -13.10 22.96 2.27
N ILE A 503 -14.08 23.01 3.18
CA ILE A 503 -15.49 23.24 2.79
C ILE A 503 -15.67 24.64 2.21
N ASN A 504 -15.09 25.66 2.84
CA ASN A 504 -15.16 27.05 2.40
C ASN A 504 -16.61 27.53 2.10
N GLY A 505 -17.57 27.09 2.91
CA GLY A 505 -18.99 27.44 2.77
C GLY A 505 -19.74 26.81 1.59
N ARG A 506 -19.11 25.86 0.88
CA ARG A 506 -19.70 25.15 -0.26
C ARG A 506 -20.59 23.98 0.18
N ASN A 507 -21.51 23.58 -0.69
CA ASN A 507 -22.22 22.32 -0.54
C ASN A 507 -21.44 21.15 -1.16
N GLN A 508 -21.97 19.94 -1.01
CA GLN A 508 -21.27 18.73 -1.45
C GLN A 508 -21.04 18.70 -2.97
N ILE A 509 -22.03 19.09 -3.76
CA ILE A 509 -21.97 19.06 -5.22
C ILE A 509 -20.92 20.05 -5.72
N GLU A 510 -20.95 21.28 -5.18
CA GLU A 510 -19.97 22.33 -5.47
C GLU A 510 -18.55 21.87 -5.16
N MET A 511 -18.33 21.25 -3.99
CA MET A 511 -17.01 20.76 -3.59
C MET A 511 -16.46 19.71 -4.56
N TYR A 512 -17.27 18.73 -4.96
CA TYR A 512 -16.83 17.71 -5.91
C TYR A 512 -16.53 18.32 -7.29
N LEU A 513 -17.43 19.16 -7.82
CA LEU A 513 -17.26 19.76 -9.14
C LEU A 513 -16.11 20.77 -9.21
N ASP A 514 -15.90 21.55 -8.15
CA ASP A 514 -14.78 22.50 -8.07
C ASP A 514 -13.43 21.80 -8.12
N GLU A 515 -13.32 20.61 -7.51
CA GLU A 515 -12.07 19.85 -7.46
C GLU A 515 -11.75 19.17 -8.79
N ILE A 516 -12.78 18.76 -9.55
CA ILE A 516 -12.59 18.13 -10.88
C ILE A 516 -12.40 19.19 -11.96
N TYR A 517 -13.23 20.22 -11.98
CA TYR A 517 -13.29 21.16 -13.11
C TYR A 517 -12.66 22.52 -12.79
N GLY A 518 -12.28 22.78 -11.54
CA GLY A 518 -11.84 24.08 -11.05
C GLY A 518 -12.98 24.91 -10.45
N PRO A 519 -12.67 26.00 -9.73
CA PRO A 519 -13.64 26.72 -8.91
C PRO A 519 -14.74 27.42 -9.72
N GLY A 520 -15.77 27.89 -8.99
CA GLY A 520 -16.82 28.76 -9.50
C GLY A 520 -18.17 28.07 -9.71
N HIS A 521 -18.33 26.86 -9.16
CA HIS A 521 -19.62 26.17 -9.20
C HIS A 521 -20.57 26.70 -8.12
N SER A 522 -21.85 26.74 -8.45
CA SER A 522 -22.95 26.99 -7.52
C SER A 522 -24.05 25.97 -7.80
N ALA A 523 -24.50 25.27 -6.76
CA ALA A 523 -25.55 24.26 -6.84
C ALA A 523 -26.69 24.63 -5.90
N THR A 524 -27.88 24.84 -6.44
CA THR A 524 -29.07 25.19 -5.66
C THR A 524 -30.31 24.45 -6.15
N ILE A 525 -31.35 24.44 -5.33
CA ILE A 525 -32.69 23.99 -5.73
C ILE A 525 -33.53 25.24 -5.95
N ASP A 526 -34.08 25.41 -7.15
CA ASP A 526 -34.92 26.57 -7.48
C ASP A 526 -36.30 26.52 -6.82
N LEU A 527 -37.08 27.59 -6.98
CA LEU A 527 -38.43 27.70 -6.45
C LEU A 527 -39.42 26.64 -7.04
N GLN A 528 -39.05 26.00 -8.14
CA GLN A 528 -39.78 24.91 -8.79
C GLN A 528 -39.25 23.53 -8.40
N ASN A 529 -38.39 23.43 -7.38
CA ASN A 529 -37.70 22.22 -6.94
C ASN A 529 -36.75 21.58 -7.98
N ARG A 530 -36.32 22.35 -8.99
CA ARG A 530 -35.37 21.88 -9.99
C ARG A 530 -33.94 22.10 -9.53
N PHE A 531 -33.05 21.22 -9.97
CA PHE A 531 -31.64 21.30 -9.65
C PHE A 531 -30.96 22.29 -10.61
N VAL A 532 -30.44 23.39 -10.07
CA VAL A 532 -29.73 24.41 -10.82
C VAL A 532 -28.27 24.36 -10.42
N VAL A 533 -27.43 23.87 -11.34
CA VAL A 533 -25.98 23.82 -11.16
C VAL A 533 -25.33 24.64 -12.25
N ILE A 534 -24.66 25.71 -11.86
CA ILE A 534 -24.02 26.66 -12.76
C ILE A 534 -22.53 26.78 -12.44
N ARG A 535 -21.75 27.14 -13.45
CA ARG A 535 -20.36 27.57 -13.33
C ARG A 535 -20.20 28.86 -14.11
N ASN A 536 -19.73 29.92 -13.46
CA ASN A 536 -19.56 31.24 -14.09
C ASN A 536 -20.81 31.66 -14.90
N ASP A 537 -21.99 31.59 -14.28
CA ASP A 537 -23.31 31.90 -14.87
C ASP A 537 -23.78 31.00 -16.03
N THR A 538 -23.08 29.90 -16.31
CA THR A 538 -23.48 28.92 -17.34
C THR A 538 -23.88 27.59 -16.71
N CYS A 539 -24.95 26.95 -17.19
CA CYS A 539 -25.38 25.64 -16.68
C CYS A 539 -24.30 24.59 -16.93
N VAL A 540 -23.98 23.79 -15.91
CA VAL A 540 -23.04 22.67 -16.04
C VAL A 540 -23.62 21.62 -16.98
N PRO A 541 -23.01 21.38 -18.16
CA PRO A 541 -23.52 20.42 -19.12
C PRO A 541 -23.55 19.01 -18.52
N GLY A 542 -24.63 18.26 -18.78
CA GLY A 542 -24.73 16.86 -18.36
C GLY A 542 -24.96 16.63 -16.86
N PHE A 543 -25.17 17.67 -16.04
CA PHE A 543 -25.48 17.48 -14.63
C PHE A 543 -26.75 16.63 -14.43
N ARG A 544 -26.63 15.55 -13.64
CA ARG A 544 -27.73 14.62 -13.35
C ARG A 544 -27.58 14.04 -11.94
N ILE A 545 -28.71 13.88 -11.26
CA ILE A 545 -28.82 13.02 -10.08
C ILE A 545 -29.61 11.77 -10.48
N VAL A 546 -29.00 10.61 -10.30
CA VAL A 546 -29.54 9.31 -10.68
C VAL A 546 -29.80 8.49 -9.44
N TYR A 547 -31.00 7.90 -9.34
CA TYR A 547 -31.34 6.93 -8.32
C TYR A 547 -31.51 5.55 -8.95
N ILE A 548 -30.69 4.60 -8.54
CA ILE A 548 -30.68 3.22 -9.04
C ILE A 548 -31.32 2.32 -7.98
N ARG A 549 -32.47 1.73 -8.33
CA ARG A 549 -33.21 0.84 -7.43
C ARG A 549 -32.81 -0.62 -7.65
N GLY A 550 -32.40 -1.29 -6.57
CA GLY A 550 -31.95 -2.67 -6.56
C GLY A 550 -32.99 -3.74 -6.25
N SER A 551 -34.27 -3.37 -6.16
CA SER A 551 -35.37 -4.32 -5.95
C SER A 551 -36.43 -4.19 -7.04
N PRO A 552 -37.09 -5.29 -7.44
CA PRO A 552 -38.17 -5.27 -8.40
C PRO A 552 -39.31 -4.33 -7.99
N GLY A 553 -40.05 -3.87 -8.99
CA GLY A 553 -41.32 -3.19 -8.80
C GLY A 553 -41.37 -1.76 -9.32
N ILE A 554 -42.58 -1.35 -9.66
CA ILE A 554 -42.85 -0.09 -10.36
C ILE A 554 -42.84 1.07 -9.36
N PRO A 555 -42.03 2.13 -9.57
CA PRO A 555 -42.08 3.32 -8.73
C PRO A 555 -43.42 4.04 -8.90
N ASN A 556 -44.07 4.37 -7.77
CA ASN A 556 -45.36 5.07 -7.77
C ASN A 556 -45.37 6.17 -6.70
N HIS A 557 -44.48 7.16 -6.89
CA HIS A 557 -44.27 8.25 -5.93
C HIS A 557 -44.62 9.62 -6.52
N SER A 558 -45.85 9.76 -7.02
CA SER A 558 -46.38 11.01 -7.61
C SER A 558 -46.12 12.27 -6.76
N ARG A 559 -46.19 12.18 -5.42
CA ARG A 559 -45.84 13.29 -4.52
C ARG A 559 -44.35 13.65 -4.58
N LYS A 560 -43.46 12.66 -4.66
CA LYS A 560 -42.01 12.92 -4.75
C LYS A 560 -41.56 13.45 -6.09
N VAL A 561 -42.29 13.16 -7.18
CA VAL A 561 -42.04 13.81 -8.48
C VAL A 561 -42.16 15.34 -8.36
N ARG A 562 -43.08 15.85 -7.53
CA ARG A 562 -43.21 17.31 -7.30
C ARG A 562 -42.07 17.88 -6.44
N GLU A 563 -41.53 17.07 -5.53
CA GLU A 563 -40.44 17.48 -4.64
C GLU A 563 -39.06 17.37 -5.30
N PHE A 564 -38.89 16.45 -6.25
CA PHE A 564 -37.65 16.11 -6.94
C PHE A 564 -37.91 15.75 -8.40
N PRO A 565 -38.41 16.69 -9.23
CA PRO A 565 -38.74 16.43 -10.63
C PRO A 565 -37.52 16.01 -11.47
N ASP A 566 -36.34 16.45 -11.06
CA ASP A 566 -35.10 16.27 -11.83
C ASP A 566 -34.34 14.98 -11.54
N VAL A 567 -34.75 14.20 -10.54
CA VAL A 567 -34.16 12.86 -10.29
C VAL A 567 -34.47 11.94 -11.47
N ALA A 568 -33.44 11.26 -11.98
CA ALA A 568 -33.57 10.22 -12.97
C ALA A 568 -33.58 8.86 -12.26
N HIS A 569 -34.67 8.11 -12.39
CA HIS A 569 -34.84 6.82 -11.74
C HIS A 569 -34.49 5.68 -12.71
N VAL A 570 -33.65 4.76 -12.28
CA VAL A 570 -33.33 3.51 -13.00
C VAL A 570 -33.97 2.36 -12.22
N THR A 571 -34.87 1.63 -12.87
CA THR A 571 -35.58 0.49 -12.26
C THR A 571 -34.69 -0.74 -12.18
N PHE A 572 -35.05 -1.70 -11.33
CA PHE A 572 -34.32 -2.96 -11.26
C PHE A 572 -34.37 -3.73 -12.58
N GLU A 573 -35.49 -3.68 -13.29
CA GLU A 573 -35.68 -4.33 -14.58
C GLU A 573 -34.73 -3.76 -15.65
N GLU A 574 -34.54 -2.43 -15.68
CA GLU A 574 -33.58 -1.78 -16.57
C GLU A 574 -32.14 -2.18 -16.23
N ILE A 575 -31.78 -2.22 -14.94
CA ILE A 575 -30.45 -2.71 -14.52
C ILE A 575 -30.26 -4.17 -14.94
N ALA A 576 -31.29 -5.00 -14.72
CA ALA A 576 -31.24 -6.42 -15.06
C ALA A 576 -31.02 -6.63 -16.56
N GLU A 577 -31.69 -5.85 -17.40
CA GLU A 577 -31.52 -5.90 -18.85
C GLU A 577 -30.13 -5.43 -19.29
N GLN A 578 -29.64 -4.31 -18.76
CA GLN A 578 -28.38 -3.71 -19.23
C GLN A 578 -27.12 -4.37 -18.63
N LEU A 579 -27.20 -4.80 -17.37
CA LEU A 579 -26.06 -5.29 -16.59
C LEU A 579 -26.13 -6.77 -16.25
N PHE A 580 -27.33 -7.37 -16.10
CA PHE A 580 -27.47 -8.74 -15.58
C PHE A 580 -27.96 -9.78 -16.58
N ARG A 581 -28.28 -9.40 -17.82
CA ARG A 581 -28.89 -10.26 -18.85
C ARG A 581 -28.16 -11.57 -19.16
N ASN A 582 -26.84 -11.63 -18.95
CA ASN A 582 -26.03 -12.84 -19.22
C ASN A 582 -25.68 -13.63 -17.94
N ILE A 583 -26.35 -13.33 -16.82
CA ILE A 583 -26.12 -13.93 -15.50
C ILE A 583 -27.33 -14.78 -15.09
N VAL A 584 -28.52 -14.28 -15.42
CA VAL A 584 -29.84 -14.86 -15.10
C VAL A 584 -30.21 -15.95 -16.09
#